data_AF-A0A961BPD2-F1
#
_entry.id   AF-A0A961BPD2-F1
#
_cell.length_a   1.000
_cell.length_b   1.000
_cell.length_c   1.000
_cell.angle_alpha   90.00
_cell.angle_beta   90.00
_cell.angle_gamma   90.00
#
_symmetry.space_group_name_H-M   'P 1'
#
loop_
_entity.id
_entity.type
_entity.pdbx_description
1 polymer ?
#
loop_
_entity_poly.entity_id
_entity_poly.type
_entity_poly.pdbx_seq_one_letter_code
_entity_poly.pdbx_strand_id
1 'polypeptide(L)'
;MPSAISVTDAKKTYGTGDAAVTALDGISASFGAGEFTAIMGPSGSGKSTLLHCLAGLDTLDTGDVKLGDTSLGSLNDKQLTLVRRQKIGFIFQAFNLIPTLSAEENIVLPLSIAGEQPDPDWFSTVVGAVGLDDRLSHRPAELSGGQQQRVAAARALVSRPEIVFADEPSGNLDSASGAELLAFMRRAVDEFGQTIVMVTHDAFAASHADRVVFLDDGRIVAELQDPSAEEILDKMKELGD
;
A
#
# COMPACT_ATOMS: atom_id res chain seq x y z
N MET A 1 3.49 3.65 19.71
CA MET A 1 4.27 4.47 18.76
C MET A 1 3.38 5.58 18.22
N PRO A 2 3.90 6.72 17.74
CA PRO A 2 3.05 7.69 17.03
C PRO A 2 2.43 7.02 15.80
N SER A 3 1.20 7.41 15.47
CA SER A 3 0.53 6.93 14.26
C SER A 3 1.10 7.67 13.05
N ALA A 4 1.48 6.93 12.00
CA ALA A 4 1.80 7.52 10.70
C ALA A 4 0.53 8.02 10.02
N ILE A 5 -0.52 7.20 10.01
CA ILE A 5 -1.82 7.58 9.48
C ILE A 5 -2.94 7.04 10.35
N SER A 6 -3.98 7.84 10.55
CA SER A 6 -5.19 7.46 11.27
C SER A 6 -6.44 7.84 10.50
N VAL A 7 -7.51 7.13 10.80
CA VAL A 7 -8.84 7.36 10.27
C VAL A 7 -9.83 7.35 11.42
N THR A 8 -10.80 8.26 11.42
CA THR A 8 -11.82 8.40 12.47
C THR A 8 -13.20 8.49 11.85
N ASP A 9 -14.12 7.63 12.32
CA ASP A 9 -15.52 7.52 11.89
C ASP A 9 -15.70 7.56 10.36
N ALA A 10 -14.83 6.85 9.64
CA ALA A 10 -14.87 6.80 8.18
C ALA A 10 -16.11 6.10 7.67
N LYS A 11 -16.90 6.84 6.88
CA LYS A 11 -18.02 6.29 6.12
C LYS A 11 -17.86 6.60 4.66
N LYS A 12 -18.20 5.61 3.84
CA LYS A 12 -18.19 5.73 2.38
C LYS A 12 -19.27 4.83 1.80
N THR A 13 -20.12 5.43 0.97
CA THR A 13 -21.19 4.76 0.26
C THR A 13 -21.04 5.07 -1.23
N TYR A 14 -21.10 4.04 -2.07
CA TYR A 14 -21.12 4.19 -3.52
C TYR A 14 -22.54 4.00 -4.05
N GLY A 15 -22.87 4.73 -5.12
CA GLY A 15 -24.20 4.67 -5.73
C GLY A 15 -25.26 5.49 -4.97
N THR A 16 -26.51 5.33 -5.36
CA THR A 16 -27.65 6.07 -4.83
C THR A 16 -28.91 5.21 -4.82
N GLY A 17 -29.84 5.47 -3.89
CA GLY A 17 -31.11 4.75 -3.81
C GLY A 17 -30.91 3.26 -3.49
N ASP A 18 -31.70 2.39 -4.12
CA ASP A 18 -31.67 0.94 -3.86
C ASP A 18 -30.36 0.24 -4.30
N ALA A 19 -29.51 0.94 -5.07
CA ALA A 19 -28.20 0.45 -5.49
C ALA A 19 -27.05 0.99 -4.62
N ALA A 20 -27.35 1.69 -3.51
CA ALA A 20 -26.33 2.22 -2.62
C ALA A 20 -25.63 1.09 -1.85
N VAL A 21 -24.30 1.08 -1.89
CA VAL A 21 -23.45 0.10 -1.19
C VAL A 21 -22.57 0.84 -0.19
N THR A 22 -22.75 0.54 1.10
CA THR A 22 -21.89 1.08 2.16
C THR A 22 -20.58 0.30 2.17
N ALA A 23 -19.51 0.91 1.68
CA ALA A 23 -18.19 0.29 1.63
C ALA A 23 -17.41 0.47 2.95
N LEU A 24 -17.63 1.57 3.67
CA LEU A 24 -17.07 1.81 5.01
C LEU A 24 -18.21 2.29 5.92
N ASP A 25 -18.31 1.71 7.12
CA ASP A 25 -19.39 1.96 8.06
C ASP A 25 -18.86 2.32 9.46
N GLY A 26 -18.25 3.50 9.57
CA GLY A 26 -17.81 4.09 10.84
C GLY A 26 -16.44 3.59 11.31
N ILE A 27 -15.53 3.30 10.38
CA ILE A 27 -14.20 2.76 10.72
C ILE A 27 -13.38 3.82 11.45
N SER A 28 -12.81 3.44 12.59
CA SER A 28 -11.78 4.20 13.28
C SER A 28 -10.57 3.31 13.52
N ALA A 29 -9.40 3.71 13.01
CA ALA A 29 -8.17 2.94 13.10
C ALA A 29 -6.94 3.84 13.04
N SER A 30 -5.85 3.38 13.61
CA SER A 30 -4.53 4.00 13.49
C SER A 30 -3.52 2.99 13.00
N PHE A 31 -2.62 3.42 12.12
CA PHE A 31 -1.50 2.66 11.60
C PHE A 31 -0.21 3.30 12.12
N GLY A 32 0.67 2.52 12.75
CA GLY A 32 1.87 3.00 13.41
C GLY A 32 2.95 3.42 12.40
N ALA A 33 3.79 4.38 12.80
CA ALA A 33 4.97 4.72 12.03
C ALA A 33 6.04 3.61 12.16
N GLY A 34 6.66 3.23 11.04
CA GLY A 34 7.64 2.14 10.99
C GLY A 34 7.02 0.76 11.22
N GLU A 35 5.70 0.63 11.01
CA GLU A 35 4.95 -0.61 11.16
C GLU A 35 4.54 -1.14 9.78
N PHE A 36 4.59 -2.45 9.59
CA PHE A 36 3.94 -3.14 8.48
C PHE A 36 2.57 -3.64 8.93
N THR A 37 1.50 -3.02 8.44
CA THR A 37 0.13 -3.49 8.68
C THR A 37 -0.47 -4.10 7.42
N ALA A 38 -1.09 -5.27 7.53
CA ALA A 38 -1.94 -5.86 6.49
C ALA A 38 -3.42 -5.67 6.84
N ILE A 39 -4.23 -5.39 5.83
CA ILE A 39 -5.69 -5.29 5.90
C ILE A 39 -6.26 -6.47 5.10
N MET A 40 -6.99 -7.35 5.78
CA MET A 40 -7.58 -8.57 5.25
C MET A 40 -9.09 -8.60 5.44
N GLY A 41 -9.77 -9.53 4.79
CA GLY A 41 -11.24 -9.62 4.80
C GLY A 41 -11.81 -10.19 3.50
N PRO A 42 -13.08 -10.66 3.50
CA PRO A 42 -13.72 -11.23 2.32
C PRO A 42 -13.82 -10.22 1.17
N SER A 43 -14.08 -10.70 -0.05
CA SER A 43 -14.34 -9.81 -1.18
C SER A 43 -15.54 -8.91 -0.89
N GLY A 44 -15.45 -7.62 -1.21
CA GLY A 44 -16.53 -6.66 -0.93
C GLY A 44 -16.54 -6.03 0.47
N SER A 45 -15.71 -6.49 1.42
CA SER A 45 -15.64 -5.95 2.80
C SER A 45 -15.20 -4.49 2.94
N GLY A 46 -14.74 -3.83 1.86
CA GLY A 46 -14.31 -2.42 1.88
C GLY A 46 -12.80 -2.18 1.96
N LYS A 47 -11.95 -3.21 1.88
CA LYS A 47 -10.48 -3.11 2.04
C LYS A 47 -9.83 -2.08 1.10
N SER A 48 -10.03 -2.21 -0.21
CA SER A 48 -9.45 -1.29 -1.19
C SER A 48 -10.04 0.11 -1.07
N THR A 49 -11.31 0.24 -0.69
CA THR A 49 -11.92 1.54 -0.36
C THR A 49 -11.22 2.19 0.83
N LEU A 50 -11.01 1.45 1.92
CA LEU A 50 -10.27 1.96 3.08
C LEU A 50 -8.85 2.40 2.69
N LEU A 51 -8.13 1.55 1.96
CA LEU A 51 -6.78 1.84 1.47
C LEU A 51 -6.74 3.10 0.59
N HIS A 52 -7.66 3.24 -0.36
CA HIS A 52 -7.74 4.40 -1.25
C HIS A 52 -8.08 5.69 -0.51
N CYS A 53 -8.99 5.64 0.48
CA CYS A 53 -9.28 6.79 1.33
C CYS A 53 -8.08 7.18 2.20
N LEU A 54 -7.38 6.21 2.79
CA LEU A 54 -6.14 6.45 3.54
C LEU A 54 -5.06 7.09 2.64
N ALA A 55 -4.94 6.65 1.39
CA ALA A 55 -3.97 7.19 0.43
C ALA A 55 -4.38 8.55 -0.19
N GLY A 56 -5.56 9.09 0.14
CA GLY A 56 -6.10 10.30 -0.49
C GLY A 56 -6.38 10.14 -1.99
N LEU A 57 -6.70 8.92 -2.43
CA LEU A 57 -7.14 8.61 -3.80
C LEU A 57 -8.67 8.65 -3.93
N ASP A 58 -9.39 8.46 -2.84
CA ASP A 58 -10.84 8.66 -2.73
C ASP A 58 -11.16 9.50 -1.47
N THR A 59 -12.34 10.11 -1.44
CA THR A 59 -12.79 10.99 -0.36
C THR A 59 -13.87 10.29 0.47
N LEU A 60 -13.82 10.42 1.80
CA LEU A 60 -14.87 9.92 2.68
C LEU A 60 -16.15 10.76 2.55
N ASP A 61 -17.31 10.15 2.79
CA ASP A 61 -18.57 10.90 2.91
C ASP A 61 -18.64 11.62 4.27
N THR A 62 -18.19 10.94 5.32
CA THR A 62 -18.02 11.48 6.68
C THR A 62 -16.80 10.87 7.36
N GLY A 63 -16.30 11.53 8.40
CA GLY A 63 -15.06 11.16 9.09
C GLY A 63 -13.87 11.95 8.59
N ASP A 64 -12.68 11.59 9.06
CA ASP A 64 -11.42 12.24 8.67
C ASP A 64 -10.28 11.23 8.58
N VAL A 65 -9.36 11.47 7.65
CA VAL A 65 -8.08 10.78 7.54
C VAL A 65 -6.98 11.77 7.88
N LYS A 66 -6.08 11.40 8.81
CA LYS A 66 -4.94 12.22 9.20
C LYS A 66 -3.63 11.50 8.94
N LEU A 67 -2.80 12.08 8.08
CA LEU A 67 -1.40 11.68 7.87
C LEU A 67 -0.51 12.52 8.76
N GLY A 68 0.05 11.91 9.81
CA GLY A 68 0.58 12.64 10.97
C GLY A 68 -0.48 13.60 11.52
N ASP A 69 -0.15 14.89 11.56
CA ASP A 69 -1.08 15.94 12.00
C ASP A 69 -1.95 16.54 10.87
N THR A 70 -1.79 16.07 9.63
CA THR A 70 -2.44 16.68 8.45
C THR A 70 -3.75 15.97 8.13
N SER A 71 -4.88 16.64 8.36
CA SER A 71 -6.22 16.18 7.91
C SER A 71 -6.36 16.27 6.40
N LEU A 72 -6.51 15.13 5.74
CA LEU A 72 -6.63 15.04 4.28
C LEU A 72 -7.96 15.61 3.77
N GLY A 73 -9.06 15.45 4.53
CA GLY A 73 -10.38 15.97 4.15
C GLY A 73 -10.46 17.50 4.12
N SER A 74 -9.53 18.20 4.79
CA SER A 74 -9.44 19.66 4.79
C SER A 74 -8.67 20.25 3.61
N LEU A 75 -7.99 19.41 2.83
CA LEU A 75 -7.12 19.82 1.73
C LEU A 75 -7.90 19.92 0.42
N ASN A 76 -7.54 20.91 -0.41
CA ASN A 76 -8.00 20.94 -1.80
C ASN A 76 -7.20 19.97 -2.69
N ASP A 77 -7.67 19.73 -3.91
CA ASP A 77 -7.06 18.80 -4.86
C ASP A 77 -5.56 19.05 -5.11
N LYS A 78 -5.16 20.33 -5.16
CA LYS A 78 -3.75 20.71 -5.37
C LYS A 78 -2.90 20.33 -4.16
N GLN A 79 -3.42 20.56 -2.94
CA GLN A 79 -2.74 20.18 -1.70
C GLN A 79 -2.68 18.66 -1.54
N LEU A 80 -3.76 17.92 -1.82
CA LEU A 80 -3.76 16.46 -1.84
C LEU A 80 -2.76 15.90 -2.84
N THR A 81 -2.64 16.53 -4.01
CA THR A 81 -1.64 16.15 -5.01
C THR A 81 -0.22 16.34 -4.50
N LEU A 82 0.07 17.40 -3.74
CA LEU A 82 1.38 17.60 -3.11
C LEU A 82 1.64 16.55 -2.03
N VAL A 83 0.65 16.25 -1.17
CA VAL A 83 0.77 15.21 -0.14
C VAL A 83 1.09 13.86 -0.79
N ARG A 84 0.31 13.46 -1.79
CA ARG A 84 0.54 12.20 -2.52
C ARG A 84 1.94 12.15 -3.13
N ARG A 85 2.39 13.25 -3.74
CA ARG A 85 3.70 13.32 -4.37
C ARG A 85 4.86 13.23 -3.38
N GLN A 86 4.73 13.82 -2.19
CA GLN A 86 5.84 14.01 -1.27
C GLN A 86 5.89 12.99 -0.13
N LYS A 87 4.74 12.47 0.30
CA LYS A 87 4.62 11.69 1.53
C LYS A 87 4.14 10.26 1.32
N ILE A 88 3.60 9.95 0.13
CA ILE A 88 2.92 8.67 -0.12
C ILE A 88 3.59 7.94 -1.29
N GLY A 89 4.02 6.70 -1.04
CA GLY A 89 4.33 5.71 -2.06
C GLY A 89 3.12 4.83 -2.32
N PHE A 90 2.93 4.37 -3.56
CA PHE A 90 1.83 3.45 -3.88
C PHE A 90 2.28 2.32 -4.80
N ILE A 91 1.93 1.09 -4.42
CA ILE A 91 2.15 -0.14 -5.19
C ILE A 91 0.78 -0.68 -5.62
N PHE A 92 0.55 -0.76 -6.92
CA PHE A 92 -0.70 -1.27 -7.49
C PHE A 92 -0.55 -2.73 -7.95
N GLN A 93 -1.62 -3.51 -7.88
CA GLN A 93 -1.71 -4.87 -8.42
C GLN A 93 -1.39 -4.95 -9.93
N ALA A 94 -1.77 -3.93 -10.72
CA ALA A 94 -1.56 -3.88 -12.17
C ALA A 94 -0.21 -3.27 -12.59
N PHE A 95 0.74 -3.07 -11.65
CA PHE A 95 2.05 -2.42 -11.81
C PHE A 95 1.98 -0.93 -12.18
N ASN A 96 1.08 -0.53 -13.09
CA ASN A 96 0.88 0.81 -13.63
C ASN A 96 2.20 1.45 -14.11
N LEU A 97 3.06 0.68 -14.79
CA LEU A 97 4.29 1.19 -15.39
C LEU A 97 3.98 1.91 -16.71
N ILE A 98 4.73 2.97 -17.01
CA ILE A 98 4.63 3.69 -18.28
C ILE A 98 5.39 2.89 -19.35
N PRO A 99 4.73 2.35 -20.39
CA PRO A 99 5.35 1.39 -21.32
C PRO A 99 6.53 1.94 -22.13
N THR A 100 6.58 3.26 -22.33
CA THR A 100 7.62 3.93 -23.11
C THR A 100 8.88 4.24 -22.33
N LEU A 101 8.82 4.18 -21.00
CA LEU A 101 9.92 4.48 -20.09
C LEU A 101 10.69 3.19 -19.74
N SER A 102 11.98 3.31 -19.48
CA SER A 102 12.79 2.24 -18.90
C SER A 102 12.38 1.93 -17.45
N ALA A 103 12.90 0.86 -16.87
CA ALA A 103 12.74 0.54 -15.46
C ALA A 103 13.27 1.68 -14.58
N GLU A 104 14.46 2.20 -14.86
CA GLU A 104 15.04 3.35 -14.15
C GLU A 104 14.13 4.57 -14.24
N GLU A 105 13.69 4.94 -15.45
CA GLU A 105 12.81 6.09 -15.69
C GLU A 105 11.46 5.93 -14.97
N ASN A 106 10.91 4.71 -14.93
CA ASN A 106 9.71 4.40 -14.15
C ASN A 106 9.97 4.55 -12.65
N ILE A 107 11.10 4.06 -12.14
CA ILE A 107 11.46 4.15 -10.72
C ILE A 107 11.55 5.61 -10.31
N VAL A 108 12.32 6.43 -11.02
CA VAL A 108 12.58 7.83 -10.64
C VAL A 108 11.44 8.79 -11.03
N LEU A 109 10.40 8.31 -11.73
CA LEU A 109 9.29 9.15 -12.21
C LEU A 109 8.65 10.05 -11.13
N PRO A 110 8.40 9.59 -9.88
CA PRO A 110 7.83 10.46 -8.84
C PRO A 110 8.71 11.66 -8.52
N LEU A 111 10.03 11.47 -8.46
CA LEU A 111 11.02 12.52 -8.22
C LEU A 111 11.10 13.48 -9.41
N SER A 112 11.13 12.95 -10.63
CA SER A 112 11.11 13.76 -11.86
C SER A 112 9.89 14.68 -11.94
N ILE A 113 8.71 14.20 -11.55
CA ILE A 113 7.46 15.00 -11.47
C ILE A 113 7.53 16.04 -10.33
N ALA A 114 8.27 15.74 -9.25
CA ALA A 114 8.56 16.70 -8.20
C ALA A 114 9.61 17.76 -8.60
N GLY A 115 10.34 17.55 -9.71
CA GLY A 115 11.47 18.38 -10.11
C GLY A 115 12.74 18.09 -9.29
N GLU A 116 12.80 16.90 -8.70
CA GLU A 116 13.88 16.44 -7.82
C GLU A 116 14.74 15.39 -8.54
N GLN A 117 15.95 15.18 -8.03
CA GLN A 117 16.85 14.14 -8.51
C GLN A 117 16.97 13.04 -7.44
N PRO A 118 17.09 11.77 -7.84
CA PRO A 118 17.33 10.70 -6.88
C PRO A 118 18.67 10.90 -6.18
N ASP A 119 18.67 10.66 -4.86
CA ASP A 119 19.89 10.42 -4.09
C ASP A 119 20.54 9.14 -4.67
N PRO A 120 21.77 9.20 -5.22
CA PRO A 120 22.38 8.06 -5.90
C PRO A 120 22.61 6.84 -4.99
N ASP A 121 22.99 7.08 -3.74
CA ASP A 121 23.26 6.01 -2.77
C ASP A 121 21.94 5.34 -2.36
N TRP A 122 20.89 6.15 -2.17
CA TRP A 122 19.55 5.63 -1.92
C TRP A 122 19.00 4.84 -3.10
N PHE A 123 19.12 5.38 -4.30
CA PHE A 123 18.64 4.74 -5.51
C PHE A 123 19.31 3.38 -5.69
N SER A 124 20.65 3.32 -5.54
CA SER A 124 21.39 2.06 -5.59
C SER A 124 20.95 1.09 -4.49
N THR A 125 20.68 1.58 -3.27
CA THR A 125 20.17 0.77 -2.17
C THR A 125 18.82 0.15 -2.51
N VAL A 126 17.87 0.95 -3.01
CA VAL A 126 16.53 0.49 -3.39
C VAL A 126 16.61 -0.50 -4.55
N VAL A 127 17.36 -0.16 -5.62
CA VAL A 127 17.52 -1.01 -6.81
C VAL A 127 18.17 -2.35 -6.46
N GLY A 128 19.23 -2.33 -5.65
CA GLY A 128 19.90 -3.54 -5.18
C GLY A 128 19.00 -4.39 -4.29
N ALA A 129 18.21 -3.75 -3.41
CA ALA A 129 17.26 -4.45 -2.56
C ALA A 129 16.13 -5.13 -3.34
N VAL A 130 15.74 -4.60 -4.51
CA VAL A 130 14.78 -5.24 -5.42
C VAL A 130 15.43 -6.09 -6.53
N GLY A 131 16.75 -6.21 -6.55
CA GLY A 131 17.49 -7.01 -7.52
C GLY A 131 17.23 -6.62 -8.99
N LEU A 132 17.29 -5.33 -9.30
CA LEU A 132 17.05 -4.80 -10.65
C LEU A 132 18.28 -4.15 -11.30
N ASP A 133 19.47 -4.28 -10.71
CA ASP A 133 20.70 -3.63 -11.17
C ASP A 133 20.98 -3.87 -12.67
N ASP A 134 20.75 -5.09 -13.15
CA ASP A 134 20.99 -5.51 -14.54
C ASP A 134 19.77 -5.34 -15.46
N ARG A 135 18.71 -4.67 -14.97
CA ARG A 135 17.42 -4.49 -15.67
C ARG A 135 17.00 -3.04 -15.84
N LEU A 136 17.72 -2.08 -15.28
CA LEU A 136 17.36 -0.65 -15.29
C LEU A 136 17.06 -0.05 -16.67
N SER A 137 17.75 -0.51 -17.72
CA SER A 137 17.56 -0.03 -19.10
C SER A 137 16.39 -0.67 -19.84
N HIS A 138 15.80 -1.73 -19.30
CA HIS A 138 14.72 -2.47 -19.95
C HIS A 138 13.39 -1.73 -19.82
N ARG A 139 12.56 -1.79 -20.85
CA ARG A 139 11.17 -1.32 -20.83
C ARG A 139 10.25 -2.39 -20.24
N PRO A 140 9.04 -2.02 -19.76
CA PRO A 140 8.11 -2.97 -19.17
C PRO A 140 7.84 -4.22 -20.02
N ALA A 141 7.74 -4.09 -21.34
CA ALA A 141 7.51 -5.22 -22.24
C ALA A 141 8.67 -6.24 -22.30
N GLU A 142 9.86 -5.87 -21.82
CA GLU A 142 11.06 -6.70 -21.79
C GLU A 142 11.29 -7.34 -20.42
N LEU A 143 10.42 -7.04 -19.44
CA LEU A 143 10.50 -7.51 -18.06
C LEU A 143 9.44 -8.57 -17.77
N SER A 144 9.79 -9.56 -16.95
CA SER A 144 8.79 -10.48 -16.39
C SER A 144 7.81 -9.74 -15.48
N GLY A 145 6.63 -10.33 -15.20
CA GLY A 145 5.66 -9.73 -14.27
C GLY A 145 6.26 -9.46 -12.88
N GLY A 146 7.05 -10.40 -12.34
CA GLY A 146 7.80 -10.21 -11.09
C GLY A 146 8.75 -9.03 -11.13
N GLN A 147 9.50 -8.87 -12.23
CA GLN A 147 10.38 -7.72 -12.41
C GLN A 147 9.60 -6.41 -12.52
N GLN A 148 8.47 -6.38 -13.24
CA GLN A 148 7.62 -5.19 -13.34
C GLN A 148 7.05 -4.78 -11.98
N GLN A 149 6.64 -5.74 -11.16
CA GLN A 149 6.17 -5.46 -9.79
C GLN A 149 7.30 -4.90 -8.91
N ARG A 150 8.52 -5.44 -9.04
CA ARG A 150 9.70 -4.91 -8.34
C ARG A 150 10.06 -3.50 -8.79
N VAL A 151 9.88 -3.17 -10.07
CA VAL A 151 9.99 -1.78 -10.57
C VAL A 151 8.94 -0.89 -9.90
N ALA A 152 7.68 -1.35 -9.81
CA ALA A 152 6.61 -0.59 -9.15
C ALA A 152 6.88 -0.39 -7.65
N ALA A 153 7.44 -1.39 -6.97
CA ALA A 153 7.83 -1.31 -5.56
C ALA A 153 9.01 -0.34 -5.34
N ALA A 154 10.05 -0.43 -6.17
CA ALA A 154 11.16 0.52 -6.14
C ALA A 154 10.69 1.96 -6.42
N ARG A 155 9.78 2.16 -7.38
CA ARG A 155 9.16 3.45 -7.65
C ARG A 155 8.44 4.03 -6.42
N ALA A 156 7.74 3.18 -5.67
CA ALA A 156 7.03 3.63 -4.47
C ALA A 156 7.98 4.06 -3.34
N LEU A 157 9.20 3.52 -3.29
CA LEU A 157 10.17 3.76 -2.20
C LEU A 157 11.26 4.78 -2.55
N VAL A 158 11.52 5.03 -3.83
CA VAL A 158 12.63 5.90 -4.26
C VAL A 158 12.53 7.32 -3.70
N SER A 159 11.31 7.82 -3.50
CA SER A 159 11.05 9.16 -2.95
C SER A 159 11.19 9.23 -1.42
N ARG A 160 11.53 8.12 -0.75
CA ARG A 160 11.52 8.00 0.72
C ARG A 160 10.22 8.54 1.33
N PRO A 161 9.05 8.02 0.92
CA PRO A 161 7.79 8.49 1.45
C PRO A 161 7.69 8.22 2.96
N GLU A 162 6.77 8.90 3.63
CA GLU A 162 6.43 8.64 5.03
C GLU A 162 5.67 7.31 5.18
N ILE A 163 4.90 6.95 4.15
CA ILE A 163 4.09 5.73 4.10
C ILE A 163 3.98 5.18 2.68
N VAL A 164 4.00 3.84 2.56
CA VAL A 164 3.70 3.11 1.33
C VAL A 164 2.39 2.35 1.48
N PHE A 165 1.47 2.59 0.55
CA PHE A 165 0.26 1.78 0.41
C PHE A 165 0.46 0.73 -0.68
N ALA A 166 0.00 -0.50 -0.44
CA ALA A 166 0.10 -1.58 -1.40
C ALA A 166 -1.24 -2.30 -1.57
N ASP A 167 -1.81 -2.29 -2.77
CA ASP A 167 -3.06 -2.99 -3.09
C ASP A 167 -2.73 -4.29 -3.82
N GLU A 168 -2.89 -5.42 -3.13
CA GLU A 168 -2.59 -6.78 -3.61
C GLU A 168 -1.24 -6.89 -4.37
N PRO A 169 -0.11 -6.48 -3.76
CA PRO A 169 1.16 -6.33 -4.47
C PRO A 169 1.74 -7.66 -5.00
N SER A 170 1.35 -8.81 -4.44
CA SER A 170 1.79 -10.13 -4.88
C SER A 170 0.76 -10.90 -5.72
N GLY A 171 -0.47 -10.38 -5.89
CA GLY A 171 -1.60 -11.15 -6.42
C GLY A 171 -1.45 -11.63 -7.87
N ASN A 172 -0.62 -10.96 -8.67
CA ASN A 172 -0.35 -11.30 -10.07
C ASN A 172 0.99 -12.01 -10.29
N LEU A 173 1.66 -12.42 -9.22
CA LEU A 173 3.00 -13.01 -9.27
C LEU A 173 2.97 -14.52 -9.04
N ASP A 174 3.97 -15.22 -9.60
CA ASP A 174 4.28 -16.56 -9.15
C ASP A 174 4.78 -16.53 -7.70
N SER A 175 4.69 -17.67 -7.01
CA SER A 175 5.00 -17.76 -5.57
C SER A 175 6.41 -17.32 -5.21
N ALA A 176 7.41 -17.56 -6.07
CA ALA A 176 8.78 -17.16 -5.80
C ALA A 176 8.93 -15.63 -5.93
N SER A 177 8.45 -15.06 -7.03
CA SER A 177 8.44 -13.61 -7.25
C SER A 177 7.65 -12.86 -6.17
N GLY A 178 6.51 -13.42 -5.72
CA GLY A 178 5.69 -12.87 -4.65
C GLY A 178 6.43 -12.85 -3.31
N ALA A 179 7.07 -13.96 -2.94
CA ALA A 179 7.87 -14.05 -1.72
C ALA A 179 9.06 -13.07 -1.71
N GLU A 180 9.75 -12.92 -2.85
CA GLU A 180 10.83 -11.93 -2.98
C GLU A 180 10.35 -10.49 -2.73
N LEU A 181 9.18 -10.13 -3.27
CA LEU A 181 8.60 -8.80 -3.08
C LEU A 181 8.20 -8.56 -1.61
N LEU A 182 7.55 -9.53 -0.98
CA LEU A 182 7.13 -9.43 0.42
C LEU A 182 8.33 -9.34 1.37
N ALA A 183 9.37 -10.14 1.11
CA ALA A 183 10.63 -10.06 1.85
C ALA A 183 11.30 -8.69 1.67
N PHE A 184 11.24 -8.09 0.48
CA PHE A 184 11.72 -6.74 0.25
C PHE A 184 10.91 -5.69 1.02
N MET A 185 9.57 -5.77 1.01
CA MET A 185 8.72 -4.86 1.77
C MET A 185 9.01 -4.96 3.28
N ARG A 186 9.15 -6.18 3.81
CA ARG A 186 9.56 -6.41 5.20
C ARG A 186 10.91 -5.76 5.52
N ARG A 187 11.91 -5.99 4.67
CA ARG A 187 13.23 -5.36 4.81
C ARG A 187 13.15 -3.84 4.79
N ALA A 188 12.27 -3.26 3.96
CA ALA A 188 12.13 -1.82 3.90
C ALA A 188 11.64 -1.21 5.21
N VAL A 189 10.76 -1.92 5.94
CA VAL A 189 10.34 -1.53 7.28
C VAL A 189 11.50 -1.70 8.27
N ASP A 190 12.15 -2.86 8.29
CA ASP A 190 13.16 -3.20 9.30
C ASP A 190 14.46 -2.38 9.18
N GLU A 191 14.92 -2.14 7.96
CA GLU A 191 16.20 -1.48 7.69
C GLU A 191 16.06 0.03 7.44
N PHE A 192 14.93 0.48 6.88
CA PHE A 192 14.73 1.88 6.50
C PHE A 192 13.64 2.59 7.29
N GLY A 193 13.00 1.91 8.26
CA GLY A 193 11.94 2.50 9.10
C GLY A 193 10.71 2.93 8.29
N GLN A 194 10.49 2.32 7.13
CA GLN A 194 9.33 2.63 6.29
C GLN A 194 8.02 2.18 6.95
N THR A 195 6.95 2.93 6.71
CA THR A 195 5.61 2.51 7.12
C THR A 195 4.91 1.86 5.94
N ILE A 196 4.32 0.68 6.10
CA ILE A 196 3.63 -0.02 5.02
C ILE A 196 2.21 -0.39 5.47
N VAL A 197 1.23 -0.06 4.64
CA VAL A 197 -0.15 -0.54 4.77
C VAL A 197 -0.51 -1.30 3.50
N MET A 198 -0.71 -2.61 3.63
CA MET A 198 -1.00 -3.50 2.51
C MET A 198 -2.42 -4.05 2.61
N VAL A 199 -3.14 -4.11 1.49
CA VAL A 199 -4.34 -4.94 1.36
C VAL A 199 -3.96 -6.26 0.70
N THR A 200 -4.42 -7.36 1.27
CA THR A 200 -4.24 -8.69 0.69
C THR A 200 -5.35 -9.64 1.14
N HIS A 201 -5.60 -10.67 0.33
CA HIS A 201 -6.41 -11.83 0.71
C HIS A 201 -5.55 -13.08 0.98
N ASP A 202 -4.23 -13.00 0.78
CA ASP A 202 -3.28 -14.09 0.99
C ASP A 202 -2.71 -14.04 2.42
N ALA A 203 -2.95 -15.11 3.18
CA ALA A 203 -2.44 -15.27 4.54
C ALA A 203 -0.90 -15.31 4.62
N PHE A 204 -0.23 -15.85 3.60
CA PHE A 204 1.24 -15.87 3.55
C PHE A 204 1.80 -14.45 3.34
N ALA A 205 1.15 -13.65 2.50
CA ALA A 205 1.52 -12.24 2.35
C ALA A 205 1.31 -11.47 3.67
N ALA A 206 0.15 -11.65 4.31
CA ALA A 206 -0.17 -10.96 5.56
C ALA A 206 0.71 -11.38 6.74
N SER A 207 1.26 -12.60 6.76
CA SER A 207 2.18 -13.03 7.82
C SER A 207 3.55 -12.36 7.79
N HIS A 208 3.82 -11.50 6.80
CA HIS A 208 5.00 -10.62 6.79
C HIS A 208 4.75 -9.31 7.57
N ALA A 209 3.48 -9.01 7.87
CA ALA A 209 3.10 -7.81 8.59
C ALA A 209 3.28 -7.99 10.11
N ASP A 210 3.62 -6.89 10.79
CA ASP A 210 3.64 -6.81 12.25
C ASP A 210 2.23 -6.87 12.83
N ARG A 211 1.23 -6.45 12.05
CA ARG A 211 -0.18 -6.43 12.45
C ARG A 211 -1.09 -6.75 11.28
N VAL A 212 -2.15 -7.51 11.56
CA VAL A 212 -3.21 -7.81 10.58
C VAL A 212 -4.55 -7.29 11.11
N VAL A 213 -5.22 -6.46 10.32
CA VAL A 213 -6.56 -5.91 10.60
C VAL A 213 -7.56 -6.60 9.69
N PHE A 214 -8.59 -7.18 10.28
CA PHE A 214 -9.65 -7.86 9.54
C PHE A 214 -10.86 -6.94 9.38
N LEU A 215 -11.29 -6.77 8.14
CA LEU A 215 -12.41 -5.96 7.73
C LEU A 215 -13.53 -6.87 7.21
N ASP A 216 -14.75 -6.62 7.67
CA ASP A 216 -15.95 -7.30 7.19
C ASP A 216 -17.13 -6.32 7.16
N ASP A 217 -17.92 -6.36 6.09
CA ASP A 217 -19.04 -5.43 5.82
C ASP A 217 -18.75 -3.96 6.20
N GLY A 218 -17.58 -3.45 5.78
CA GLY A 218 -17.18 -2.07 6.01
C GLY A 218 -16.80 -1.73 7.45
N ARG A 219 -16.54 -2.73 8.31
CA ARG A 219 -16.16 -2.55 9.73
C ARG A 219 -14.94 -3.38 10.07
N ILE A 220 -14.15 -2.91 11.03
CA ILE A 220 -13.06 -3.69 11.61
C ILE A 220 -13.66 -4.67 12.62
N VAL A 221 -13.42 -5.96 12.41
CA VAL A 221 -14.00 -7.05 13.21
C VAL A 221 -12.98 -7.78 14.08
N ALA A 222 -11.71 -7.76 13.70
CA ALA A 222 -10.63 -8.37 14.48
C ALA A 222 -9.27 -7.78 14.12
N GLU A 223 -8.29 -8.00 15.00
CA GLU A 223 -6.90 -7.69 14.75
C GLU A 223 -6.00 -8.78 15.35
N LEU A 224 -4.86 -9.03 14.71
CA LEU A 224 -3.80 -9.90 15.21
C LEU A 224 -2.46 -9.14 15.19
N GLN A 225 -1.59 -9.46 16.15
CA GLN A 225 -0.24 -8.90 16.29
C GLN A 225 0.78 -10.01 16.07
N ASP A 226 1.81 -9.71 15.28
CA ASP A 226 2.85 -10.63 14.83
C ASP A 226 2.33 -12.03 14.40
N PRO A 227 1.25 -12.13 13.60
CA PRO A 227 0.60 -13.41 13.38
C PRO A 227 1.35 -14.31 12.40
N SER A 228 1.32 -15.60 12.68
CA SER A 228 1.67 -16.63 11.71
C SER A 228 0.59 -16.79 10.63
N ALA A 229 0.97 -17.34 9.48
CA ALA A 229 0.01 -17.63 8.41
C ALA A 229 -1.11 -18.61 8.85
N GLU A 230 -0.82 -19.51 9.79
CA GLU A 230 -1.81 -20.46 10.35
C GLU A 230 -2.88 -19.72 11.17
N GLU A 231 -2.47 -18.82 12.07
CA GLU A 231 -3.40 -18.00 12.87
C GLU A 231 -4.28 -17.11 11.99
N ILE A 232 -3.72 -16.56 10.91
CA ILE A 232 -4.47 -15.76 9.93
C ILE A 232 -5.51 -16.64 9.22
N LEU A 233 -5.13 -17.82 8.75
CA LEU A 233 -6.04 -18.73 8.05
C LEU A 233 -7.18 -19.19 8.96
N ASP A 234 -6.91 -19.48 10.22
CA ASP A 234 -7.94 -19.86 11.17
C ASP A 234 -8.88 -18.70 11.44
N LYS A 235 -8.36 -17.47 11.58
CA LYS A 235 -9.20 -16.28 11.71
C LYS A 235 -10.06 -16.01 10.48
N MET A 236 -9.52 -16.25 9.27
CA MET A 236 -10.29 -16.10 8.03
C MET A 236 -11.43 -17.12 7.93
N LYS A 237 -11.25 -18.36 8.41
CA LYS A 237 -12.32 -19.37 8.46
C LYS A 237 -13.44 -18.91 9.39
N GLU A 238 -13.10 -18.41 10.58
CA GLU A 238 -14.09 -17.90 11.54
C GLU A 238 -14.92 -16.72 11.01
N LEU A 239 -14.37 -15.94 10.08
CA LEU A 239 -15.06 -14.79 9.46
C LEU A 239 -15.82 -15.15 8.18
N GLY A 240 -15.53 -16.31 7.58
CA GLY A 240 -16.21 -16.79 6.38
C GLY A 240 -17.41 -17.70 6.64
N ASP A 241 -17.60 -18.11 7.89
CA ASP A 241 -18.74 -18.90 8.40
C ASP A 241 -19.84 -17.98 8.95
#